data_AF-A0A7V3EHY3-F1
#
_entry.id   AF-A0A7V3EHY3-F1
#
_cell.length_a   1.000
_cell.length_b   1.000
_cell.length_c   1.000
_cell.angle_alpha   90.00
_cell.angle_beta   90.00
_cell.angle_gamma   90.00
#
_symmetry.space_group_name_H-M   'P 1'
#
loop_
_entity.id
_entity.type
_entity.pdbx_description
1 polymer ?
#
loop_
_entity_poly.entity_id
_entity_poly.type
_entity_poly.pdbx_seq_one_letter_code
_entity_poly.pdbx_strand_id
1 'polypeptide(L)'
;MIFWACFIWPDPKGGDMIKCGRCHYENPDGSKFCAGCGAALPSAPVSARCPACGADNPGGSRFCKACGQPLPGAAAVAPPKTAAPTSPPVTTAPARAKPREQKVQQLKTILWIGAGLYVLAAFLILLQVSAIQSAYGAYARFMANTDLQWFLLVLNLALAGLNFYVASRLQTGALKPAKGAFLAMIIAGAILLLLALGGGILFVLVYAAILVGGVRGWMRVSREEKGL
;
A
#
# COMPACT_ATOMS: atom_id res chain seq x y z
N MET A 1 33.23 -14.32 -40.08
CA MET A 1 33.72 -12.97 -39.71
C MET A 1 32.73 -11.95 -40.24
N ILE A 2 31.77 -11.54 -39.40
CA ILE A 2 30.66 -10.64 -39.75
C ILE A 2 30.77 -9.48 -38.78
N PHE A 3 31.31 -8.33 -39.18
CA PHE A 3 31.19 -7.08 -38.41
C PHE A 3 31.33 -5.88 -39.35
N TRP A 4 30.31 -5.00 -39.31
CA TRP A 4 30.29 -3.58 -39.65
C TRP A 4 30.23 -3.14 -41.12
N ALA A 5 29.00 -3.06 -41.63
CA ALA A 5 28.60 -2.01 -42.56
C ALA A 5 27.79 -0.97 -41.78
N CYS A 6 28.32 0.25 -41.68
CA CYS A 6 27.60 1.44 -41.22
C CYS A 6 26.29 1.61 -41.99
N PHE A 7 25.16 1.56 -41.28
CA PHE A 7 23.91 2.15 -41.73
C PHE A 7 24.12 3.66 -41.80
N ILE A 8 24.44 4.18 -42.98
CA ILE A 8 24.37 5.61 -43.28
C ILE A 8 22.88 5.95 -43.33
N TRP A 9 22.38 6.55 -42.25
CA TRP A 9 21.04 7.14 -42.23
C TRP A 9 21.13 8.48 -42.95
N PRO A 10 20.33 8.74 -44.00
CA PRO A 10 20.30 10.06 -44.63
C PRO A 10 19.68 11.07 -43.66
N ASP A 11 20.43 12.11 -43.31
CA ASP A 11 19.94 13.26 -42.55
C ASP A 11 18.80 13.94 -43.31
N PRO A 12 17.59 14.11 -42.71
CA PRO A 12 16.60 15.01 -43.27
C PRO A 12 17.12 16.43 -43.08
N LYS A 13 17.46 17.05 -44.22
CA LYS A 13 17.83 18.46 -44.40
C LYS A 13 17.08 19.37 -43.43
N GLY A 14 17.83 20.26 -42.78
CA GLY A 14 17.31 21.29 -41.88
C GLY A 14 16.08 21.98 -42.45
N GLY A 15 14.94 21.75 -41.81
CA GLY A 15 13.77 22.60 -41.91
C GLY A 15 13.89 23.68 -40.85
N ASP A 16 13.61 24.92 -41.22
CA ASP A 16 13.75 26.05 -40.32
C ASP A 16 12.92 25.81 -39.03
N MET A 17 13.48 26.17 -37.87
CA MET A 17 12.77 26.01 -36.59
C MET A 17 11.79 27.16 -36.41
N ILE A 18 10.51 26.87 -36.18
CA ILE A 18 9.51 27.88 -35.87
C ILE A 18 9.25 27.96 -34.38
N LYS A 19 9.33 29.19 -33.85
CA LYS A 19 9.01 29.46 -32.44
C LYS A 19 7.51 29.64 -32.27
N CYS A 20 6.95 28.97 -31.28
CA CYS A 20 5.56 29.18 -30.89
C CYS A 20 5.39 30.60 -30.33
N GLY A 21 4.50 31.42 -30.92
CA GLY A 21 4.19 32.76 -30.41
C GLY A 21 3.50 32.79 -29.04
N ARG A 22 3.07 31.63 -28.51
CA ARG A 22 2.37 31.53 -27.21
C ARG A 22 3.28 31.11 -26.05
N CYS A 23 4.14 30.11 -26.26
CA CYS A 23 5.02 29.57 -25.21
C CYS A 23 6.51 29.61 -25.56
N HIS A 24 6.87 30.17 -26.72
CA HIS A 24 8.24 30.28 -27.22
C HIS A 24 8.99 28.97 -27.46
N TYR A 25 8.31 27.82 -27.36
CA TYR A 25 8.88 26.52 -27.68
C TYR A 25 9.25 26.43 -29.16
N GLU A 26 10.45 25.90 -29.46
CA GLU A 26 10.94 25.68 -30.83
C GLU A 26 10.33 24.39 -31.39
N ASN A 27 9.70 24.49 -32.57
CA ASN A 27 9.09 23.35 -33.24
C ASN A 27 9.69 23.21 -34.64
N PRO A 28 9.81 21.97 -35.15
CA PRO A 28 10.24 21.74 -36.53
C PRO A 28 9.31 22.42 -37.53
N ASP A 29 9.85 22.93 -38.63
CA ASP A 29 9.04 23.45 -39.72
C ASP A 29 8.08 22.39 -40.27
N GLY A 30 6.86 22.81 -40.58
CA GLY A 30 5.76 21.92 -40.96
C GLY A 30 4.96 21.33 -39.79
N SER A 31 5.35 21.59 -38.54
CA SER A 31 4.55 21.23 -37.37
C SER A 31 3.23 22.01 -37.36
N LYS A 32 2.10 21.30 -37.32
CA LYS A 32 0.76 21.91 -37.27
C LYS A 32 0.40 22.46 -35.89
N PHE A 33 0.96 21.86 -34.84
CA PHE A 33 0.71 22.19 -33.43
C PHE A 33 2.03 22.24 -32.67
N CYS A 34 2.09 23.09 -31.64
CA CYS A 34 3.23 23.22 -30.77
C CYS A 34 3.35 22.02 -29.82
N ALA A 35 4.51 21.39 -29.76
CA ALA A 35 4.79 20.27 -28.86
C ALA A 35 4.80 20.68 -27.37
N GLY A 36 5.09 21.96 -27.07
CA GLY A 36 5.12 22.46 -25.70
C GLY A 36 3.76 22.81 -25.11
N CYS A 37 2.88 23.46 -25.89
CA CYS A 37 1.59 23.97 -25.37
C CYS A 37 0.35 23.52 -26.16
N GLY A 38 0.51 22.80 -27.27
CA GLY A 38 -0.60 22.35 -28.13
C GLY A 38 -1.24 23.43 -29.00
N ALA A 39 -0.77 24.69 -28.95
CA ALA A 39 -1.30 25.76 -29.80
C ALA A 39 -0.97 25.51 -31.29
N ALA A 40 -1.90 25.85 -32.18
CA ALA A 40 -1.65 25.78 -33.63
C ALA A 40 -0.55 26.77 -34.03
N LEU A 41 0.36 26.34 -34.91
CA LEU A 41 1.47 27.15 -35.40
C LEU A 41 1.08 27.92 -36.68
N PRO A 42 1.74 29.06 -37.01
CA PRO A 42 1.33 29.95 -38.10
C PRO A 42 1.34 29.30 -39.50
N SER A 43 2.12 28.24 -39.68
CA SER A 43 2.21 27.45 -40.92
C SER A 43 1.08 26.43 -41.08
N ALA A 44 0.18 26.30 -40.10
CA ALA A 44 -1.02 25.49 -40.25
C ALA A 44 -2.01 26.19 -41.21
N PRO A 45 -2.40 25.57 -42.33
CA PRO A 45 -3.35 26.19 -43.26
C PRO A 45 -4.67 26.48 -42.54
N VAL A 46 -5.12 27.74 -42.54
CA VAL A 46 -6.41 28.14 -41.95
C VAL A 46 -7.49 27.82 -42.97
N SER A 47 -8.40 26.89 -42.66
CA SER A 47 -9.37 26.43 -43.66
C SER A 47 -10.81 26.27 -43.17
N ALA A 48 -11.16 26.69 -41.94
CA ALA A 48 -12.54 26.56 -41.49
C ALA A 48 -13.02 27.69 -40.55
N ARG A 49 -13.95 28.51 -41.05
CA ARG A 49 -14.72 29.45 -40.24
C ARG A 49 -15.91 28.74 -39.61
N CYS A 50 -16.11 28.92 -38.31
CA CYS A 50 -17.19 28.25 -37.60
C CYS A 50 -18.55 28.85 -37.98
N PRO A 51 -19.52 28.05 -38.47
CA PRO A 51 -20.85 28.57 -38.80
C PRO A 51 -21.65 28.98 -37.56
N ALA A 52 -21.33 28.45 -36.37
CA ALA A 52 -22.07 28.73 -35.14
C ALA A 52 -21.62 30.00 -34.42
N CYS A 53 -20.34 30.37 -34.49
CA CYS A 53 -19.80 31.54 -33.76
C CYS A 53 -18.93 32.47 -34.62
N GLY A 54 -18.71 32.16 -35.90
CA GLY A 54 -17.92 32.99 -36.81
C GLY A 54 -16.41 32.96 -36.61
N ALA A 55 -15.90 32.23 -35.62
CA ALA A 55 -14.47 32.16 -35.30
C ALA A 55 -13.67 31.37 -36.34
N ASP A 56 -12.47 31.83 -36.66
CA ASP A 56 -11.53 31.15 -37.57
C ASP A 56 -10.78 30.02 -36.86
N ASN A 57 -10.83 28.82 -37.44
CA ASN A 57 -10.21 27.62 -36.87
C ASN A 57 -9.04 27.13 -37.74
N PRO A 58 -7.97 26.60 -37.12
CA PRO A 58 -6.87 25.96 -37.84
C PRO A 58 -7.38 24.82 -38.72
N GLY A 59 -6.76 24.60 -39.87
CA GLY A 59 -7.12 23.51 -40.77
C GLY A 59 -6.92 22.14 -40.12
N GLY A 60 -7.89 21.24 -40.34
CA GLY A 60 -7.96 19.93 -39.69
C GLY A 60 -8.64 19.92 -38.31
N SER A 61 -9.09 21.08 -37.81
CA SER A 61 -9.88 21.14 -36.58
C SER A 61 -11.24 20.47 -36.77
N ARG A 62 -11.54 19.45 -35.95
CA ARG A 62 -12.86 18.79 -35.95
C ARG A 62 -13.91 19.57 -35.15
N PHE A 63 -13.46 20.39 -34.21
CA PHE A 63 -14.28 21.20 -33.31
C PHE A 63 -13.78 22.64 -33.29
N CYS A 64 -14.67 23.59 -33.07
CA CYS A 64 -14.35 25.00 -32.98
C CYS A 64 -13.59 25.31 -31.69
N LYS A 65 -12.46 26.02 -31.80
CA LYS A 65 -11.66 26.44 -30.63
C LYS A 65 -12.36 27.44 -29.72
N ALA A 66 -13.37 28.16 -30.22
CA ALA A 66 -14.07 29.21 -29.49
C ALA A 66 -15.34 28.71 -28.81
N CYS A 67 -16.18 27.96 -29.53
CA CYS A 67 -17.48 27.50 -29.02
C CYS A 67 -17.61 25.98 -28.85
N GLY A 68 -16.62 25.19 -29.26
CA GLY A 68 -16.63 23.73 -29.16
C GLY A 68 -17.51 23.00 -30.19
N GLN A 69 -18.26 23.72 -31.05
CA GLN A 69 -19.14 23.10 -32.05
C GLN A 69 -18.34 22.42 -33.18
N PRO A 70 -18.83 21.30 -33.74
CA PRO A 70 -18.17 20.60 -34.84
C PRO A 70 -18.15 21.46 -36.12
N LEU A 71 -17.07 21.37 -36.91
CA LEU A 71 -16.90 22.13 -38.15
C LEU A 71 -17.36 21.32 -39.38
N PRO A 72 -18.08 21.94 -40.34
CA PRO A 72 -18.53 21.27 -41.57
C PRO A 72 -17.32 21.01 -42.49
N GLY A 73 -17.11 19.75 -42.88
CA GLY A 73 -15.97 19.33 -43.70
C GLY A 73 -15.12 18.21 -43.10
N ALA A 74 -15.37 17.82 -41.84
CA ALA A 74 -14.95 16.51 -41.37
C ALA A 74 -15.81 15.46 -42.10
N ALA A 75 -15.21 14.67 -43.01
CA ALA A 75 -15.87 13.52 -43.60
C ALA A 75 -16.57 12.73 -42.49
N ALA A 76 -17.89 12.61 -42.61
CA ALA A 76 -18.75 12.01 -41.62
C ALA A 76 -18.42 10.53 -41.50
N VAL A 77 -17.47 10.18 -40.63
CA VAL A 77 -17.61 8.95 -39.87
C VAL A 77 -18.77 9.24 -38.93
N ALA A 78 -19.90 8.58 -39.20
CA ALA A 78 -21.13 8.71 -38.44
C ALA A 78 -20.86 8.76 -36.93
N PRO A 79 -21.63 9.54 -36.15
CA PRO A 79 -21.60 9.39 -34.70
C PRO A 79 -21.86 7.91 -34.39
N PRO A 80 -21.10 7.25 -33.50
CA PRO A 80 -21.62 6.04 -32.90
C PRO A 80 -22.97 6.41 -32.32
N LYS A 81 -24.04 5.80 -32.84
CA LYS A 81 -25.32 5.75 -32.13
C LYS A 81 -24.99 5.46 -30.68
N THR A 82 -25.56 6.25 -29.80
CA THR A 82 -25.53 6.17 -28.35
C THR A 82 -25.81 4.73 -27.89
N ALA A 83 -24.79 3.86 -27.90
CA ALA A 83 -24.45 3.17 -26.69
C ALA A 83 -23.98 4.28 -25.77
N ALA A 84 -24.64 4.43 -24.63
CA ALA A 84 -24.16 5.26 -23.55
C ALA A 84 -22.63 5.09 -23.41
N PRO A 85 -21.89 6.08 -22.91
CA PRO A 85 -20.63 5.76 -22.27
C PRO A 85 -20.96 4.89 -21.05
N THR A 86 -21.19 3.60 -21.25
CA THR A 86 -20.51 2.57 -20.49
C THR A 86 -19.02 2.72 -20.77
N SER A 87 -18.46 3.86 -20.37
CA SER A 87 -17.33 3.78 -19.48
C SER A 87 -17.77 2.74 -18.45
N PRO A 88 -17.08 1.59 -18.31
CA PRO A 88 -17.12 0.97 -17.00
C PRO A 88 -16.85 2.14 -16.04
N PRO A 89 -17.59 2.28 -14.92
CA PRO A 89 -17.06 3.14 -13.89
C PRO A 89 -15.61 2.70 -13.76
N VAL A 90 -14.66 3.63 -13.90
CA VAL A 90 -13.30 3.37 -13.49
C VAL A 90 -13.40 3.25 -11.97
N THR A 91 -13.99 2.14 -11.54
CA THR A 91 -13.71 1.47 -10.29
C THR A 91 -12.29 1.01 -10.49
N THR A 92 -11.35 1.92 -10.26
CA THR A 92 -10.03 1.54 -9.83
C THR A 92 -10.20 0.62 -8.62
N ALA A 93 -10.13 -0.68 -8.92
CA ALA A 93 -9.94 -1.83 -8.04
C ALA A 93 -11.07 -2.25 -7.07
N PRO A 94 -11.88 -3.26 -7.46
CA PRO A 94 -12.48 -4.20 -6.50
C PRO A 94 -11.77 -5.57 -6.47
N ALA A 95 -10.99 -5.93 -7.48
CA ALA A 95 -10.35 -7.26 -7.55
C ALA A 95 -9.15 -7.42 -6.58
N ARG A 96 -8.40 -6.34 -6.30
CA ARG A 96 -7.25 -6.36 -5.37
C ARG A 96 -7.58 -5.92 -3.93
N ALA A 97 -8.76 -5.37 -3.70
CA ALA A 97 -9.20 -4.90 -2.38
C ALA A 97 -9.46 -6.07 -1.41
N LYS A 98 -10.17 -7.11 -1.86
CA LYS A 98 -10.48 -8.32 -1.06
C LYS A 98 -9.22 -9.05 -0.55
N PRO A 99 -8.17 -9.31 -1.36
CA PRO A 99 -6.94 -9.91 -0.86
C PRO A 99 -6.25 -9.09 0.23
N ARG A 100 -6.26 -7.75 0.13
CA ARG A 100 -5.58 -6.88 1.10
C ARG A 100 -6.33 -6.84 2.44
N GLU A 101 -7.66 -6.77 2.39
CA GLU A 101 -8.51 -6.85 3.59
C GLU A 101 -8.35 -8.19 4.30
N GLN A 102 -8.36 -9.30 3.54
CA GLN A 102 -8.14 -10.65 4.09
C GLN A 102 -6.77 -10.79 4.74
N LYS A 103 -5.70 -10.24 4.13
CA LYS A 103 -4.36 -10.21 4.72
C LYS A 103 -4.31 -9.43 6.03
N VAL A 104 -4.96 -8.26 6.09
CA VAL A 104 -5.08 -7.47 7.33
C VAL A 104 -5.85 -8.26 8.39
N GLN A 105 -6.94 -8.91 8.02
CA GLN A 105 -7.72 -9.74 8.95
C GLN A 105 -6.91 -10.90 9.51
N GLN A 106 -6.09 -11.58 8.68
CA GLN A 106 -5.18 -12.61 9.16
C GLN A 106 -4.16 -12.06 10.18
N LEU A 107 -3.58 -10.90 9.94
CA LEU A 107 -2.66 -10.25 10.90
C LEU A 107 -3.37 -9.91 12.21
N LYS A 108 -4.61 -9.40 12.13
CA LYS A 108 -5.45 -9.19 13.32
C LYS A 108 -5.64 -10.48 14.08
N THR A 109 -6.03 -11.56 13.42
CA THR A 109 -6.23 -12.86 14.07
C THR A 109 -4.98 -13.32 14.81
N ILE A 110 -3.78 -13.17 14.25
CA ILE A 110 -2.53 -13.54 14.95
C ILE A 110 -2.31 -12.67 16.19
N LEU A 111 -2.54 -11.36 16.10
CA LEU A 111 -2.40 -10.44 17.25
C LEU A 111 -3.43 -10.75 18.35
N TRP A 112 -4.68 -11.05 17.99
CA TRP A 112 -5.73 -11.46 18.94
C TRP A 112 -5.38 -12.78 19.64
N ILE A 113 -4.88 -13.77 18.89
CA ILE A 113 -4.38 -15.03 19.47
C ILE A 113 -3.20 -14.74 20.40
N GLY A 114 -2.26 -13.89 20.00
CA GLY A 114 -1.15 -13.46 20.84
C GLY A 114 -1.62 -12.82 22.15
N ALA A 115 -2.58 -11.89 22.08
CA ALA A 115 -3.19 -11.27 23.26
C ALA A 115 -3.83 -12.32 24.18
N GLY A 116 -4.61 -13.25 23.61
CA GLY A 116 -5.23 -14.34 24.37
C GLY A 116 -4.21 -15.25 25.05
N LEU A 117 -3.10 -15.59 24.37
CA LEU A 117 -2.03 -16.39 24.94
C LEU A 117 -1.30 -15.69 26.09
N TYR A 118 -1.07 -14.38 25.99
CA TYR A 118 -0.51 -13.59 27.09
C TYR A 118 -1.46 -13.51 28.29
N VAL A 119 -2.77 -13.37 28.08
CA VAL A 119 -3.77 -13.42 29.16
C VAL A 119 -3.80 -14.81 29.79
N LEU A 120 -3.73 -15.88 28.99
CA LEU A 120 -3.65 -17.25 29.50
C LEU A 120 -2.39 -17.43 30.36
N ALA A 121 -1.22 -16.95 29.91
CA ALA A 121 0.00 -16.99 30.69
C ALA A 121 -0.14 -16.23 32.02
N ALA A 122 -0.74 -15.03 32.01
CA ALA A 122 -1.01 -14.26 33.22
C ALA A 122 -1.93 -15.03 34.19
N PHE A 123 -2.99 -15.66 33.68
CA PHE A 123 -3.88 -16.48 34.49
C PHE A 123 -3.17 -17.68 35.12
N LEU A 124 -2.33 -18.38 34.35
CA LEU A 124 -1.53 -19.49 34.86
C LEU A 124 -0.55 -19.04 35.96
N ILE A 125 0.02 -17.83 35.84
CA ILE A 125 0.86 -17.25 36.90
C ILE A 125 0.04 -17.03 38.17
N LEU A 126 -1.17 -16.46 38.06
CA LEU A 126 -2.05 -16.27 39.23
C LEU A 126 -2.38 -17.60 39.91
N LEU A 127 -2.70 -18.65 39.14
CA LEU A 127 -2.95 -19.97 39.68
C LEU A 127 -1.73 -20.55 40.40
N GLN A 128 -0.54 -20.38 39.81
CA GLN A 128 0.71 -20.83 40.42
C GLN A 128 0.99 -20.08 41.73
N VAL A 129 0.85 -18.75 41.76
CA VAL A 129 1.03 -17.95 42.98
C VAL A 129 0.01 -18.36 44.06
N SER A 130 -1.26 -18.54 43.67
CA SER A 130 -2.30 -18.99 44.60
C SER A 130 -2.01 -20.37 45.20
N ALA A 131 -1.49 -21.30 44.40
CA ALA A 131 -1.11 -22.64 44.87
C ALA A 131 0.10 -22.60 45.82
N ILE A 132 1.08 -21.73 45.56
CA ILE A 132 2.24 -21.53 46.44
C ILE A 132 1.77 -20.91 47.77
N GLN A 133 0.88 -19.92 47.73
CA GLN A 133 0.35 -19.28 48.92
C GLN A 133 -0.41 -20.25 49.83
N SER A 134 -1.23 -21.15 49.24
CA SER A 134 -1.97 -22.15 50.03
C SER A 134 -1.07 -23.23 50.62
N ALA A 135 0.00 -23.62 49.92
CA ALA A 135 0.93 -24.64 50.39
C ALA A 135 1.89 -24.16 51.49
N TYR A 136 2.39 -22.92 51.39
CA TYR A 136 3.47 -22.41 52.25
C TYR A 136 3.04 -21.29 53.22
N GLY A 137 1.80 -20.81 53.12
CA GLY A 137 1.23 -19.82 54.03
C GLY A 137 2.10 -18.57 54.18
N ALA A 138 2.38 -18.17 55.41
CA ALA A 138 3.21 -17.00 55.73
C ALA A 138 4.67 -17.10 55.23
N TYR A 139 5.18 -18.31 54.96
CA TYR A 139 6.55 -18.52 54.47
C TYR A 139 6.68 -18.39 52.95
N ALA A 140 5.57 -18.38 52.20
CA ALA A 140 5.56 -18.27 50.74
C ALA A 140 6.34 -17.06 50.21
N ARG A 141 6.26 -15.94 50.93
CA ARG A 141 6.94 -14.66 50.64
C ARG A 141 8.47 -14.70 50.78
N PHE A 142 9.03 -15.73 51.43
CA PHE A 142 10.47 -15.91 51.57
C PHE A 142 11.04 -17.00 50.65
N MET A 143 10.22 -17.96 50.22
CA MET A 143 10.65 -19.15 49.47
C MET A 143 10.44 -19.05 47.95
N ALA A 144 9.46 -18.25 47.50
CA ALA A 144 9.15 -18.13 46.09
C ALA A 144 9.63 -16.78 45.55
N ASN A 145 10.17 -16.77 44.33
CA ASN A 145 10.40 -15.58 43.50
C ASN A 145 9.06 -14.89 43.14
N THR A 146 8.25 -14.58 44.15
CA THR A 146 6.87 -14.11 44.01
C THR A 146 6.87 -12.69 43.44
N ASP A 147 7.86 -11.87 43.80
CA ASP A 147 8.06 -10.56 43.17
C ASP A 147 8.29 -10.67 41.66
N LEU A 148 9.12 -11.63 41.24
CA LEU A 148 9.33 -11.89 39.81
C LEU A 148 8.03 -12.38 39.16
N GLN A 149 7.25 -13.25 39.81
CA GLN A 149 5.97 -13.72 39.28
C GLN A 149 4.94 -12.58 39.12
N TRP A 150 4.85 -11.67 40.09
CA TRP A 150 3.98 -10.49 39.99
C TRP A 150 4.44 -9.53 38.88
N PHE A 151 5.75 -9.33 38.74
CA PHE A 151 6.29 -8.57 37.61
C PHE A 151 5.92 -9.22 36.27
N LEU A 152 6.12 -10.54 36.14
CA LEU A 152 5.79 -11.29 34.94
C LEU A 152 4.29 -11.27 34.64
N LEU A 153 3.43 -11.30 35.67
CA LEU A 153 1.98 -11.14 35.52
C LEU A 153 1.65 -9.81 34.83
N VAL A 154 2.14 -8.69 35.40
CA VAL A 154 1.88 -7.35 34.87
C VAL A 154 2.45 -7.19 33.47
N LEU A 155 3.66 -7.72 33.22
CA LEU A 155 4.28 -7.72 31.90
C LEU A 155 3.43 -8.47 30.86
N ASN A 156 2.92 -9.66 31.20
CA ASN A 156 2.04 -10.43 30.31
C ASN A 156 0.75 -9.66 30.00
N LEU A 157 0.11 -9.05 31.00
CA LEU A 157 -1.10 -8.23 30.78
C LEU A 157 -0.81 -6.99 29.93
N ALA A 158 0.33 -6.33 30.14
CA ALA A 158 0.75 -5.20 29.31
C ALA A 158 0.99 -5.61 27.84
N LEU A 159 1.65 -6.76 27.63
CA LEU A 159 1.87 -7.32 26.29
C LEU A 159 0.56 -7.77 25.62
N ALA A 160 -0.39 -8.31 26.40
CA ALA A 160 -1.74 -8.60 25.91
C ALA A 160 -2.44 -7.32 25.47
N GLY A 161 -2.40 -6.27 26.29
CA GLY A 161 -2.95 -4.96 25.99
C GLY A 161 -2.33 -4.33 24.74
N LEU A 162 -1.01 -4.43 24.57
CA LEU A 162 -0.31 -3.97 23.36
C LEU A 162 -0.81 -4.69 22.11
N ASN A 163 -0.93 -6.02 22.17
CA ASN A 163 -1.42 -6.81 21.04
C ASN A 163 -2.88 -6.49 20.69
N PHE A 164 -3.75 -6.39 21.70
CA PHE A 164 -5.14 -5.97 21.53
C PHE A 164 -5.24 -4.57 20.91
N TYR A 165 -4.48 -3.62 21.45
CA TYR A 165 -4.44 -2.24 20.97
C TYR A 165 -4.02 -2.19 19.50
N VAL A 166 -2.91 -2.84 19.13
CA VAL A 166 -2.45 -2.86 17.75
C VAL A 166 -3.43 -3.58 16.84
N ALA A 167 -4.05 -4.68 17.27
CA ALA A 167 -5.09 -5.38 16.51
C ALA A 167 -6.31 -4.49 16.25
N SER A 168 -6.74 -3.71 17.25
CA SER A 168 -7.88 -2.78 17.15
C SER A 168 -7.58 -1.59 16.23
N ARG A 169 -6.33 -1.14 16.19
CA ARG A 169 -5.87 0.00 15.36
C ARG A 169 -5.43 -0.41 13.96
N LEU A 170 -5.33 -1.71 13.67
CA LEU A 170 -4.87 -2.18 12.37
C LEU A 170 -5.91 -1.89 11.28
N GLN A 171 -5.64 -0.87 10.47
CA GLN A 171 -6.44 -0.48 9.30
C GLN A 171 -5.67 -0.78 8.00
N THR A 172 -6.39 -0.81 6.87
CA THR A 172 -5.84 -1.04 5.53
C THR A 172 -4.88 0.08 5.11
N GLY A 173 -3.62 0.01 5.53
CA GLY A 173 -2.59 1.00 5.16
C GLY A 173 -1.51 1.24 6.22
N ALA A 174 -1.79 0.94 7.50
CA ALA A 174 -0.88 1.22 8.61
C ALA A 174 -0.20 -0.07 9.10
N LEU A 175 0.72 -0.66 8.32
CA LEU A 175 1.45 -1.88 8.70
C LEU A 175 2.63 -1.63 9.65
N LYS A 176 3.15 -0.40 9.72
CA LYS A 176 4.27 -0.02 10.59
C LYS A 176 4.05 -0.42 12.07
N PRO A 177 2.92 -0.10 12.73
CA PRO A 177 2.70 -0.51 14.12
C PRO A 177 2.60 -2.04 14.30
N ALA A 178 2.09 -2.78 13.31
CA ALA A 178 1.99 -4.24 13.38
C ALA A 178 3.37 -4.90 13.46
N LYS A 179 4.34 -4.38 12.69
CA LYS A 179 5.71 -4.88 12.70
C LYS A 179 6.33 -4.77 14.09
N GLY A 180 6.17 -3.60 14.74
CA GLY A 180 6.63 -3.40 16.12
C GLY A 180 6.01 -4.37 17.13
N ALA A 181 4.70 -4.62 17.02
CA ALA A 181 4.02 -5.59 17.89
C ALA A 181 4.54 -7.02 17.71
N PHE A 182 4.75 -7.47 16.47
CA PHE A 182 5.32 -8.80 16.22
C PHE A 182 6.77 -8.93 16.70
N LEU A 183 7.57 -7.86 16.61
CA LEU A 183 8.91 -7.86 17.19
C LEU A 183 8.87 -7.99 18.71
N ALA A 184 7.96 -7.25 19.37
CA ALA A 184 7.74 -7.37 20.80
C ALA A 184 7.32 -8.79 21.18
N MET A 185 6.43 -9.43 20.42
CA MET A 185 6.06 -10.84 20.62
C MET A 185 7.27 -11.79 20.49
N ILE A 186 8.17 -11.55 19.53
CA ILE A 186 9.36 -12.39 19.34
C ILE A 186 10.31 -12.23 20.52
N ILE A 187 10.67 -11.00 20.86
CA ILE A 187 11.63 -10.71 21.93
C ILE A 187 11.09 -11.16 23.28
N ALA A 188 9.88 -10.71 23.62
CA ALA A 188 9.25 -11.09 24.89
C ALA A 188 8.97 -12.59 24.94
N GLY A 189 8.47 -13.19 23.84
CA GLY A 189 8.24 -14.64 23.76
C GLY A 189 9.52 -15.45 23.99
N ALA A 190 10.66 -15.05 23.40
CA ALA A 190 11.93 -15.72 23.61
C ALA A 190 12.44 -15.59 25.05
N ILE A 191 12.40 -14.38 25.62
CA ILE A 191 12.82 -14.13 27.01
C ILE A 191 11.95 -14.93 27.98
N LEU A 192 10.63 -14.85 27.84
CA LEU A 192 9.68 -15.56 28.70
C LEU A 192 9.79 -17.07 28.55
N LEU A 193 10.07 -17.58 27.35
CA LEU A 193 10.31 -19.00 27.11
C LEU A 193 11.56 -19.49 27.85
N LEU A 194 12.65 -18.73 27.83
CA LEU A 194 13.87 -19.07 28.57
C LEU A 194 13.63 -19.08 30.08
N LEU A 195 12.92 -18.08 30.60
CA LEU A 195 12.54 -18.01 32.01
C LEU A 195 11.60 -19.15 32.42
N ALA A 196 10.80 -19.66 31.49
CA ALA A 196 9.87 -20.76 31.73
C ALA A 196 10.51 -22.16 31.76
N LEU A 197 11.80 -22.31 31.40
CA LEU A 197 12.48 -23.62 31.38
C LEU A 197 12.57 -24.29 32.76
N GLY A 198 12.61 -23.49 33.84
CA GLY A 198 12.52 -23.99 35.21
C GLY A 198 11.10 -24.08 35.76
N GLY A 199 10.09 -23.79 34.94
CA GLY A 199 8.68 -23.78 35.31
C GLY A 199 7.91 -25.01 34.83
N GLY A 200 6.59 -24.87 34.70
CA GLY A 200 5.72 -25.91 34.18
C GLY A 200 5.71 -25.98 32.65
N ILE A 201 5.55 -27.20 32.09
CA ILE A 201 5.51 -27.45 30.64
C ILE A 201 4.48 -26.59 29.90
N LEU A 202 3.37 -26.24 30.55
CA LEU A 202 2.33 -25.41 29.97
C LEU A 202 2.84 -23.99 29.65
N PHE A 203 3.70 -23.40 30.49
CA PHE A 203 4.32 -22.11 30.20
C PHE A 203 5.23 -22.17 28.99
N VAL A 204 6.04 -23.23 28.89
CA VAL A 204 6.92 -23.46 27.74
C VAL A 204 6.10 -23.52 26.44
N LEU A 205 4.99 -24.26 26.44
CA LEU A 205 4.10 -24.36 25.27
C LEU A 205 3.45 -23.02 24.91
N VAL A 206 2.94 -22.29 25.90
CA VAL A 206 2.31 -20.98 25.67
C VAL A 206 3.31 -19.97 25.09
N TYR A 207 4.50 -19.85 25.69
CA TYR A 207 5.51 -18.90 25.22
C TYR A 207 6.14 -19.32 23.89
N ALA A 208 6.28 -20.62 23.62
CA ALA A 208 6.68 -21.11 22.30
C ALA A 208 5.63 -20.76 21.23
N ALA A 209 4.33 -20.90 21.54
CA ALA A 209 3.26 -20.52 20.62
C ALA A 209 3.26 -19.01 20.33
N ILE A 210 3.48 -18.18 21.35
CA ILE A 210 3.64 -16.73 21.21
C ILE A 210 4.82 -16.39 20.30
N LEU A 211 5.99 -16.99 20.55
CA LEU A 211 7.20 -16.77 19.76
C LEU A 211 6.97 -17.13 18.28
N VAL A 212 6.41 -18.32 18.02
CA VAL A 212 6.08 -18.78 16.67
C VAL A 212 5.04 -17.87 16.00
N GLY A 213 4.02 -17.43 16.74
CA GLY A 213 3.02 -16.46 16.27
C GLY A 213 3.67 -15.13 15.86
N GLY A 214 4.58 -14.61 16.69
CA GLY A 214 5.37 -13.42 16.42
C GLY A 214 6.21 -13.54 15.15
N VAL A 215 6.97 -14.63 15.01
CA VAL A 215 7.80 -14.89 13.81
C VAL A 215 6.93 -15.00 12.55
N ARG A 216 5.82 -15.73 12.61
CA ARG A 216 4.88 -15.86 11.48
C ARG A 216 4.24 -14.52 11.09
N GLY A 217 3.84 -13.71 12.06
CA GLY A 217 3.30 -12.37 11.84
C GLY A 217 4.33 -11.44 11.20
N TRP A 218 5.55 -11.42 11.75
CA TRP A 218 6.67 -10.63 11.23
C TRP A 218 7.03 -10.98 9.79
N MET A 219 7.14 -12.27 9.47
CA MET A 219 7.43 -12.73 8.10
C MET A 219 6.34 -12.34 7.11
N ARG A 220 5.06 -12.35 7.52
CA ARG A 220 3.97 -11.88 6.66
C ARG A 220 4.09 -10.38 6.40
N VAL A 221 4.20 -9.56 7.44
CA VAL A 221 4.34 -8.09 7.28
C VAL A 221 5.55 -7.75 6.42
N SER A 222 6.67 -8.44 6.61
CA SER A 222 7.90 -8.23 5.85
C SER A 222 7.78 -8.60 4.37
N ARG A 223 6.92 -9.57 4.01
CA ARG A 223 6.61 -9.88 2.60
C ARG A 223 5.76 -8.79 1.97
N GLU A 224 4.75 -8.29 2.69
CA GLU A 224 3.92 -7.18 2.22
C GLU A 224 4.73 -5.90 1.97
N GLU A 225 5.68 -5.58 2.85
CA GLU A 225 6.58 -4.42 2.66
C GLU A 225 7.45 -4.54 1.39
N LYS A 226 7.81 -5.77 1.01
CA LYS A 226 8.62 -6.07 -0.19
C LYS A 226 7.76 -6.22 -1.46
N GLY A 227 6.44 -6.17 -1.35
CA GLY A 227 5.52 -6.38 -2.48
C GLY A 227 5.44 -7.82 -2.98
N LEU A 228 5.84 -8.80 -2.16
CA LEU A 228 5.81 -10.24 -2.42
C LEU A 228 4.50 -10.87 -1.89
#